data_AF-A0A8F4FXA6-F1
#
_entry.id   AF-A0A8F4FXA6-F1
#
_cell.length_a   1.000
_cell.length_b   1.000
_cell.length_c   1.000
_cell.angle_alpha   90.00
_cell.angle_beta   90.00
_cell.angle_gamma   90.00
#
_symmetry.space_group_name_H-M   'P 1'
#
loop_
_entity.id
_entity.type
_entity.pdbx_description
1 polymer ?
#
loop_
_entity_poly.entity_id
_entity_poly.type
_entity_poly.pdbx_seq_one_letter_code
_entity_poly.pdbx_strand_id
1 'polypeptide(L)' 'MTPEAVADLLVTHPRLMQRPVLVRGDRAIIGRPKDRVPAFLAD' A
#
# COMPACT_ATOMS: atom_id res chain seq x y z
N MET A 1 7.06 -14.61 -11.01
CA MET A 1 5.77 -14.30 -10.38
C MET A 1 5.27 -13.02 -11.00
N THR A 2 4.04 -12.97 -11.52
CA THR A 2 3.49 -11.76 -12.15
C THR A 2 2.87 -10.83 -11.10
N PRO A 3 2.74 -9.52 -11.36
CA PRO A 3 2.04 -8.60 -10.47
C PRO A 3 0.62 -9.06 -10.12
N GLU A 4 -0.08 -9.65 -11.10
CA GLU A 4 -1.45 -10.16 -10.95
C GLU A 4 -1.48 -11.35 -9.98
N ALA A 5 -0.53 -12.28 -10.14
CA ALA A 5 -0.42 -13.42 -9.22
C ALA A 5 -0.08 -12.97 -7.78
N VAL A 6 0.69 -11.89 -7.62
CA VAL A 6 0.93 -11.28 -6.30
C VAL A 6 -0.36 -10.67 -5.75
N ALA A 7 -1.09 -9.93 -6.57
CA ALA A 7 -2.34 -9.29 -6.17
C ALA A 7 -3.38 -10.33 -5.72
N ASP A 8 -3.57 -11.40 -6.50
CA ASP A 8 -4.46 -12.51 -6.16
C ASP A 8 -4.07 -13.19 -4.83
N LEU A 9 -2.77 -13.37 -4.60
CA LEU A 9 -2.25 -13.91 -3.35
C LEU A 9 -2.54 -12.99 -2.16
N LEU A 10 -2.35 -11.67 -2.32
CA LEU A 10 -2.63 -10.67 -1.29
C LEU A 10 -4.13 -10.56 -0.99
N VAL A 11 -4.98 -10.71 -2.01
CA VAL A 11 -6.45 -10.78 -1.85
C VAL A 11 -6.83 -12.04 -1.07
N THR A 12 -6.25 -13.19 -1.41
CA THR A 12 -6.51 -14.47 -0.73
C THR A 12 -5.99 -14.47 0.71
N HIS A 13 -4.84 -13.82 0.96
CA HIS A 13 -4.18 -13.78 2.27
C HIS A 13 -3.90 -12.33 2.73
N PRO A 14 -4.92 -11.58 3.17
CA PRO A 14 -4.78 -10.16 3.50
C PRO A 14 -3.73 -9.85 4.58
N ARG A 15 -3.33 -10.82 5.40
CA ARG A 15 -2.30 -10.62 6.45
C ARG A 15 -0.91 -10.35 5.86
N LEU A 16 -0.64 -10.75 4.62
CA LEU A 16 0.64 -10.53 3.94
C LEU A 16 0.83 -9.09 3.45
N MET A 17 -0.26 -8.34 3.29
CA MET A 17 -0.21 -6.96 2.81
C MET A 17 0.48 -6.04 3.82
N GLN A 18 1.45 -5.26 3.33
CA GLN A 18 2.13 -4.24 4.14
C GLN A 18 1.14 -3.12 4.54
N ARG A 19 1.24 -2.66 5.79
CA ARG A 19 0.35 -1.64 6.36
C ARG A 19 1.12 -0.60 7.18
N PRO A 20 0.67 0.67 7.22
CA PRO A 20 -0.57 1.20 6.65
C PRO A 20 -0.45 1.44 5.13
N VAL A 21 -1.58 1.35 4.45
CA VAL A 21 -1.75 1.83 3.07
C VAL A 21 -2.52 3.16 3.16
N LEU A 22 -2.00 4.20 2.51
CA LEU A 22 -2.66 5.50 2.43
C LEU A 22 -3.16 5.71 1.01
N VAL A 23 -4.36 6.27 0.86
CA VAL A 23 -5.01 6.54 -0.42
C VAL A 23 -5.41 8.01 -0.46
N ARG A 24 -5.06 8.72 -1.54
CA ARG A 24 -5.48 10.10 -1.80
C ARG A 24 -5.71 10.27 -3.30
N GLY A 25 -6.97 10.51 -3.68
CA GLY A 25 -7.37 10.55 -5.09
C GLY A 25 -7.06 9.23 -5.79
N ASP A 26 -6.32 9.32 -6.89
CA ASP A 26 -5.88 8.20 -7.72
C ASP A 26 -4.53 7.59 -7.28
N ARG A 27 -3.93 8.11 -6.20
CA ARG A 27 -2.62 7.66 -5.70
C ARG A 27 -2.74 6.91 -4.38
N ALA A 28 -1.88 5.92 -4.20
CA ALA A 28 -1.72 5.20 -2.94
C ALA A 28 -0.25 4.92 -2.62
N ILE A 29 0.08 4.86 -1.33
CA ILE A 29 1.42 4.50 -0.85
C ILE A 29 1.38 3.49 0.30
N ILE A 30 2.48 2.77 0.50
CA ILE A 30 2.78 2.10 1.77
C ILE A 30 3.42 3.13 2.71
N GLY A 31 2.76 3.42 3.83
CA GLY A 31 3.21 4.40 4.83
C GLY A 31 4.34 3.92 5.74
N ARG A 32 5.29 3.17 5.18
CA ARG A 32 6.50 2.70 5.86
C ARG A 32 7.73 3.15 5.07
N PRO A 33 8.73 3.78 5.72
CA PRO A 33 8.70 4.26 7.11
C PRO A 33 7.62 5.33 7.36
N LYS A 34 7.29 5.58 8.64
CA LYS A 34 6.14 6.43 9.04
C LYS A 34 6.30 7.90 8.60
N ASP A 35 7.53 8.35 8.42
CA ASP A 35 7.93 9.66 7.91
C ASP A 35 7.44 9.96 6.48
N ARG A 36 7.08 8.94 5.70
CA ARG A 36 6.45 9.13 4.38
C ARG A 36 5.01 9.65 4.47
N VAL A 37 4.35 9.47 5.61
CA VAL A 37 2.93 9.82 5.78
C VAL A 37 2.69 11.33 5.70
N PRO A 38 3.38 12.19 6.47
CA PRO A 38 3.12 13.63 6.44
C PRO A 38 3.31 14.24 5.04
N ALA A 39 4.38 13.86 4.33
CA ALA A 39 4.62 14.34 2.96
C ALA A 39 3.48 13.93 2.01
N PHE A 40 3.04 12.67 2.06
CA PHE A 40 1.94 12.19 1.23
C PHE A 40 0.58 12.80 1.58
N LEU A 41 0.39 13.37 2.76
CA LEU A 41 -0.88 14.01 3.16
C LEU A 41 -0.90 15.52 2.93
N ALA A 42 0.27 16.17 2.82
CA ALA A 42 0.40 17.62 2.69
C ALA A 42 0.29 18.13 1.23
N ASP A 43 0.60 17.26 0.26
CA ASP A 43 0.41 17.49 -1.18
C ASP A 43 -1.09 17.68 -1.59
#